data_AF-A0AAU1JDZ4-F1
#
_entry.id   AF-A0AAU1JDZ4-F1
#
_cell.length_a   1.000
_cell.length_b   1.000
_cell.length_c   1.000
_cell.angle_alpha   90.00
_cell.angle_beta   90.00
_cell.angle_gamma   90.00
#
_symmetry.space_group_name_H-M   'P 1'
#
loop_
_entity.id
_entity.type
_entity.pdbx_description
1 polymer ?
#
loop_
_entity_poly.entity_id
_entity_poly.type
_entity_poly.pdbx_seq_one_letter_code
_entity_poly.pdbx_strand_id
1 'polypeptide(L)'
;MSETPTTVPTMGRRERKKAATRQALADAALELFLEHGYDQVSIRDVAEAADVSTTTLFKHFPSKEALVFDLDADQEAALVAAVRERAPGTSVPQALRAHLLGALFFSAEGSEQLATFHQLVRGTPALTEYHRRMWMRHQHAVAAAIAETAGAPADDPRCAALAHFALEARTLAESSPDPRDTLNAAFDLLERGWDVVRPG
;
A
#
# COMPACT_ATOMS: atom_id res chain seq x y z
N MET A 1 -34.73 -28.63 -1.76
CA MET A 1 -33.33 -28.15 -1.85
C MET A 1 -33.32 -26.79 -1.18
N SER A 2 -32.86 -26.74 0.06
CA SER A 2 -32.89 -25.53 0.88
C SER A 2 -31.70 -24.64 0.52
N GLU A 3 -31.97 -23.42 0.08
CA GLU A 3 -31.00 -22.33 0.05
C GLU A 3 -30.76 -21.86 1.49
N THR A 4 -29.53 -22.01 1.96
CA THR A 4 -29.08 -21.36 3.20
C THR A 4 -28.63 -19.94 2.82
N PRO A 5 -29.28 -18.87 3.31
CA PRO A 5 -28.83 -17.52 3.03
C PRO A 5 -27.56 -17.24 3.83
N THR A 6 -26.49 -16.87 3.13
CA THR A 6 -25.22 -16.40 3.68
C THR A 6 -25.45 -15.14 4.53
N THR A 7 -25.44 -15.29 5.86
CA THR A 7 -25.45 -14.15 6.80
C THR A 7 -24.11 -13.42 6.76
N VAL A 8 -24.09 -12.26 6.13
CA VAL A 8 -23.01 -11.28 6.26
C VAL A 8 -23.04 -10.72 7.69
N PRO A 9 -21.94 -10.77 8.47
CA PRO A 9 -21.94 -10.28 9.84
C PRO A 9 -22.17 -8.76 9.85
N THR A 10 -23.30 -8.33 10.42
CA THR A 10 -23.66 -6.92 10.50
C THR A 10 -22.78 -6.24 11.56
N MET A 11 -21.91 -5.31 11.15
CA MET A 11 -21.03 -4.59 12.08
C MET A 11 -21.80 -3.96 13.25
N GLY A 12 -21.35 -4.27 14.47
CA GLY A 12 -21.92 -3.69 15.69
C GLY A 12 -21.86 -2.16 15.71
N ARG A 13 -22.81 -1.52 16.41
CA ARG A 13 -22.91 -0.05 16.50
C ARG A 13 -21.60 0.63 16.93
N ARG A 14 -20.81 -0.03 17.79
CA ARG A 14 -19.50 0.45 18.25
C ARG A 14 -18.45 0.47 17.14
N GLU A 15 -18.37 -0.58 16.33
CA GLU A 15 -17.43 -0.66 15.21
C GLU A 15 -17.78 0.34 14.11
N ARG A 16 -19.08 0.50 13.79
CA ARG A 16 -19.52 1.54 12.84
C ARG A 16 -19.16 2.95 13.31
N LYS A 17 -19.35 3.25 14.60
CA LYS A 17 -18.96 4.55 15.17
C LYS A 17 -17.44 4.75 15.11
N LYS A 18 -16.66 3.70 15.42
CA LYS A 18 -15.19 3.74 15.36
C LYS A 18 -14.70 4.02 13.93
N ALA A 19 -15.27 3.34 12.93
CA ALA A 19 -14.94 3.54 11.52
C ALA A 19 -15.31 4.95 11.05
N ALA A 20 -16.52 5.43 11.40
CA ALA A 20 -16.96 6.79 11.05
C ALA A 20 -16.04 7.88 11.64
N THR A 21 -15.65 7.76 12.92
CA THR A 21 -14.70 8.70 13.54
C THR A 21 -13.32 8.65 12.89
N ARG A 22 -12.85 7.45 12.52
CA ARG A 22 -11.58 7.28 11.82
C ARG A 22 -11.59 7.96 10.45
N GLN A 23 -12.68 7.78 9.69
CA GLN A 23 -12.86 8.41 8.39
C GLN A 23 -12.90 9.94 8.49
N ALA A 24 -13.71 10.49 9.42
CA ALA A 24 -13.80 11.94 9.62
C ALA A 24 -12.44 12.58 9.95
N LEU A 25 -11.62 11.89 10.73
CA LEU A 25 -10.24 12.32 11.04
C LEU A 25 -9.33 12.33 9.81
N ALA A 26 -9.41 11.29 8.96
CA ALA A 26 -8.63 11.20 7.74
C ALA A 26 -9.05 12.26 6.71
N ASP A 27 -10.35 12.46 6.53
CA ASP A 27 -10.92 13.45 5.61
C ASP A 27 -10.50 14.87 6.02
N ALA A 28 -10.67 15.24 7.29
CA ALA A 28 -10.27 16.54 7.82
C ALA A 28 -8.75 16.77 7.70
N ALA A 29 -7.94 15.74 7.95
CA ALA A 29 -6.50 15.82 7.79
C ALA A 29 -6.11 16.07 6.33
N LEU A 30 -6.72 15.32 5.40
CA LEU A 30 -6.44 15.45 3.97
C LEU A 30 -6.80 16.85 3.48
N GLU A 31 -7.98 17.36 3.80
CA GLU A 31 -8.42 18.71 3.42
C GLU A 31 -7.44 19.78 3.92
N LEU A 32 -7.10 19.75 5.21
CA LEU A 32 -6.17 20.71 5.79
C LEU A 32 -4.76 20.61 5.18
N PHE A 33 -4.24 19.41 4.95
CA PHE A 33 -2.92 19.22 4.36
C PHE A 33 -2.87 19.70 2.90
N LEU A 34 -3.96 19.56 2.15
CA LEU A 34 -4.06 20.05 0.78
C LEU A 34 -4.15 21.58 0.72
N GLU A 35 -4.88 22.21 1.65
CA GLU A 35 -5.08 23.66 1.66
C GLU A 35 -3.87 24.41 2.24
N HIS A 36 -3.31 23.94 3.34
CA HIS A 36 -2.28 24.66 4.11
C HIS A 36 -0.88 24.05 4.01
N GLY A 37 -0.77 22.87 3.39
CA GLY A 37 0.46 22.09 3.33
C GLY A 37 0.67 21.23 4.58
N TYR A 38 1.33 20.07 4.40
CA TYR A 38 1.56 19.12 5.49
C TYR A 38 2.24 19.77 6.70
N ASP A 39 3.36 20.47 6.52
CA ASP A 39 4.18 20.96 7.65
C ASP A 39 3.48 22.03 8.52
N GLN A 40 2.54 22.80 7.95
CA GLN A 40 1.87 23.90 8.66
C GLN A 40 0.70 23.45 9.53
N VAL A 41 0.15 22.26 9.27
CA VAL A 41 -1.02 21.74 9.99
C VAL A 41 -0.59 20.92 11.20
N SER A 42 -1.11 21.20 12.39
CA SER A 42 -0.83 20.41 13.59
C SER A 42 -1.88 19.32 13.81
N ILE A 43 -1.53 18.31 14.63
CA ILE A 43 -2.49 17.29 15.12
C ILE A 43 -3.69 17.94 15.85
N ARG A 44 -3.47 19.09 16.49
CA ARG A 44 -4.54 19.81 17.19
C ARG A 44 -5.54 20.39 16.19
N ASP A 45 -5.06 20.96 15.09
CA ASP A 45 -5.91 21.58 14.07
C ASP A 45 -6.78 20.51 13.39
N VAL A 46 -6.22 19.33 13.10
CA VAL A 46 -6.98 18.18 12.58
C VAL A 46 -8.03 17.71 13.58
N ALA A 47 -7.67 17.58 14.86
CA ALA A 47 -8.60 17.13 15.89
C ALA A 47 -9.76 18.11 16.08
N GLU A 48 -9.48 19.41 16.04
CA GLU A 48 -10.47 20.49 16.09
C GLU A 48 -11.40 20.46 14.88
N ALA A 49 -10.85 20.34 13.67
CA ALA A 49 -11.64 20.24 12.44
C ALA A 49 -12.56 19.00 12.41
N ALA A 50 -12.13 17.89 13.00
CA ALA A 50 -12.91 16.66 13.09
C ALA A 50 -13.83 16.58 14.34
N ASP A 51 -13.93 17.64 15.14
CA ASP A 51 -14.70 17.69 16.39
C ASP A 51 -14.38 16.54 17.37
N VAL A 52 -13.08 16.27 17.56
CA VAL A 52 -12.59 15.25 18.50
C VAL A 52 -11.41 15.75 19.32
N SER A 53 -11.18 15.12 20.47
CA SER A 53 -9.96 15.40 21.25
C SER A 53 -8.72 14.82 20.56
N THR A 54 -7.55 15.44 20.79
CA THR A 54 -6.24 14.88 20.37
C THR A 54 -6.01 13.49 20.96
N THR A 55 -6.50 13.22 22.17
CA THR A 55 -6.46 11.89 22.79
C THR A 55 -7.29 10.87 22.01
N THR A 56 -8.45 11.27 21.49
CA THR A 56 -9.26 10.43 20.61
C THR A 56 -8.51 10.19 19.30
N LEU A 57 -7.95 11.23 18.67
CA LEU A 57 -7.16 11.08 17.45
C LEU A 57 -6.04 10.05 17.63
N PHE A 58 -5.24 10.16 18.70
CA PHE A 58 -4.16 9.20 18.97
C PHE A 58 -4.62 7.76 19.25
N LYS A 59 -5.87 7.54 19.67
CA LYS A 59 -6.44 6.18 19.77
C LYS A 59 -6.71 5.55 18.40
N HIS A 60 -6.91 6.38 17.37
CA HIS A 60 -7.13 5.93 16.01
C HIS A 60 -5.82 5.93 15.20
N PHE A 61 -4.98 6.96 15.37
CA PHE A 61 -3.79 7.17 14.54
C PHE A 61 -2.55 7.39 15.42
N PRO A 62 -1.51 6.56 15.30
CA PRO A 62 -0.33 6.66 16.16
C PRO A 62 0.53 7.89 15.85
N SER A 63 0.39 8.49 14.68
CA SER A 63 1.17 9.66 14.26
C SER A 63 0.39 10.51 13.24
N LYS A 64 0.95 11.68 12.88
CA LYS A 64 0.37 12.58 11.89
C LYS A 64 0.39 11.97 10.49
N GLU A 65 1.47 11.28 10.15
CA GLU A 65 1.62 10.59 8.86
C GLU A 65 0.54 9.50 8.71
N ALA A 66 0.15 8.85 9.81
CA ALA A 66 -0.87 7.81 9.79
C ALA A 66 -2.26 8.32 9.36
N LEU A 67 -2.53 9.62 9.47
CA LEU A 67 -3.78 10.24 9.00
C LEU A 67 -3.90 10.21 7.47
N VAL A 68 -2.77 10.10 6.76
CA VAL A 68 -2.70 10.15 5.30
C VAL A 68 -2.93 8.78 4.66
N PHE A 69 -2.62 7.70 5.38
CA PHE A 69 -2.62 6.34 4.82
C PHE A 69 -3.62 5.45 5.54
N ASP A 70 -4.84 5.33 4.98
CA ASP A 70 -5.92 4.50 5.54
C ASP A 70 -6.35 3.34 4.62
N LEU A 71 -5.41 2.56 4.06
CA LEU A 71 -5.72 1.46 3.12
C LEU A 71 -4.72 0.28 3.20
N ASP A 72 -4.29 -0.14 4.40
CA ASP A 72 -3.21 -1.14 4.55
C ASP A 72 -3.67 -2.59 4.26
N ALA A 73 -4.86 -2.99 4.74
CA ALA A 73 -5.30 -4.39 4.69
C ALA A 73 -5.67 -4.88 3.28
N ASP A 74 -6.29 -4.02 2.48
CA ASP A 74 -6.71 -4.38 1.11
C ASP A 74 -5.51 -4.58 0.19
N GLN A 75 -4.43 -3.82 0.41
CA GLN A 75 -3.19 -3.94 -0.36
C GLN A 75 -2.47 -5.25 -0.06
N GLU A 76 -2.39 -5.65 1.21
CA GLU A 76 -1.81 -6.94 1.58
C GLU A 76 -2.56 -8.11 0.93
N ALA A 77 -3.89 -8.09 1.03
CA ALA A 77 -4.73 -9.12 0.45
C ALA A 77 -4.55 -9.20 -1.07
N ALA A 78 -4.47 -8.06 -1.76
CA ALA A 78 -4.27 -8.01 -3.20
C ALA A 78 -2.88 -8.53 -3.64
N LEU A 79 -1.82 -8.20 -2.89
CA LEU A 79 -0.48 -8.74 -3.14
C LEU A 79 -0.43 -10.26 -2.93
N VAL A 80 -1.04 -10.75 -1.86
CA VAL A 80 -1.12 -12.20 -1.58
C VAL A 80 -1.94 -12.92 -2.64
N ALA A 81 -3.06 -12.34 -3.06
CA ALA A 81 -3.89 -12.88 -4.14
C ALA A 81 -3.12 -12.92 -5.47
N ALA A 82 -2.36 -11.86 -5.82
CA ALA A 82 -1.53 -11.84 -7.01
C ALA A 82 -0.52 -13.01 -7.03
N VAL A 83 0.00 -13.44 -5.88
CA VAL A 83 0.87 -14.61 -5.79
C VAL A 83 0.07 -15.91 -5.87
N ARG A 84 -0.98 -16.07 -5.07
CA ARG A 84 -1.73 -17.33 -4.91
C ARG A 84 -2.60 -17.69 -6.13
N GLU A 85 -3.22 -16.69 -6.73
CA GLU A 85 -4.22 -16.83 -7.79
C GLU A 85 -3.65 -16.58 -9.19
N ARG A 86 -2.31 -16.52 -9.30
CA ARG A 86 -1.64 -16.34 -10.59
C ARG A 86 -2.03 -17.42 -11.60
N ALA A 87 -2.08 -17.04 -12.87
CA ALA A 87 -2.41 -17.98 -13.95
C ALA A 87 -1.39 -19.13 -14.04
N PRO A 88 -1.81 -20.36 -14.42
CA PRO A 88 -0.89 -21.47 -14.64
C PRO A 88 0.22 -21.10 -15.64
N GLY A 89 1.46 -21.38 -15.27
CA GLY A 89 2.63 -21.04 -16.08
C GLY A 89 3.18 -19.62 -15.88
N THR A 90 2.48 -18.76 -15.13
CA THR A 90 3.01 -17.44 -14.73
C THR A 90 3.94 -17.57 -13.52
N SER A 91 5.12 -16.95 -13.60
CA SER A 91 6.06 -16.91 -12.48
C SER A 91 5.59 -15.92 -11.40
N VAL A 92 6.08 -16.07 -10.17
CA VAL A 92 5.81 -15.12 -9.08
C VAL A 92 6.25 -13.69 -9.44
N PRO A 93 7.49 -13.44 -9.95
CA PRO A 93 7.89 -12.12 -10.41
C PRO A 93 6.93 -11.52 -11.45
N GLN A 94 6.48 -12.32 -12.43
CA GLN A 94 5.56 -11.84 -13.47
C GLN A 94 4.20 -11.42 -12.90
N ALA A 95 3.65 -12.20 -11.98
CA ALA A 95 2.37 -11.88 -11.36
C ALA A 95 2.45 -10.61 -10.51
N LEU A 96 3.51 -10.47 -9.70
CA LEU A 96 3.76 -9.26 -8.91
C LEU A 96 4.01 -8.03 -9.81
N ARG A 97 4.79 -8.18 -10.88
CA ARG A 97 5.03 -7.11 -11.88
C ARG A 97 3.71 -6.61 -12.45
N ALA A 98 2.85 -7.51 -12.92
CA ALA A 98 1.56 -7.15 -13.51
C ALA A 98 0.66 -6.44 -12.50
N HIS A 99 0.59 -6.93 -11.27
CA HIS A 99 -0.19 -6.32 -10.20
C HIS A 99 0.30 -4.90 -9.87
N LEU A 100 1.62 -4.72 -9.70
CA LEU A 100 2.20 -3.43 -9.34
C LEU A 100 2.11 -2.41 -10.50
N LEU A 101 2.28 -2.84 -11.74
CA LEU A 101 2.02 -1.97 -12.90
C LEU A 101 0.56 -1.52 -12.91
N GLY A 102 -0.39 -2.43 -12.72
CA GLY A 102 -1.82 -2.10 -12.65
C GLY A 102 -2.13 -1.05 -11.58
N ALA A 103 -1.55 -1.20 -10.38
CA ALA A 103 -1.72 -0.24 -9.30
C ALA A 103 -1.13 1.16 -9.63
N LEU A 104 0.06 1.20 -10.25
CA LEU A 104 0.68 2.46 -10.69
C LEU A 104 -0.15 3.17 -11.79
N PHE A 105 -0.67 2.43 -12.76
CA PHE A 105 -1.47 2.99 -13.85
C PHE A 105 -2.84 3.49 -13.39
N PHE A 106 -3.51 2.71 -12.55
CA PHE A 106 -4.80 3.12 -11.99
C PHE A 106 -4.67 4.42 -11.18
N SER A 107 -3.56 4.59 -10.48
CA SER A 107 -3.23 5.84 -9.80
C SER A 107 -3.01 7.01 -10.77
N ALA A 108 -2.33 6.78 -11.89
CA ALA A 108 -2.03 7.84 -12.87
C ALA A 108 -3.27 8.32 -13.64
N GLU A 109 -4.26 7.44 -13.83
CA GLU A 109 -5.53 7.74 -14.51
C GLU A 109 -6.63 8.21 -13.54
N GLY A 110 -6.30 8.38 -12.26
CA GLY A 110 -7.26 8.71 -11.20
C GLY A 110 -7.81 10.14 -11.25
N SER A 111 -8.77 10.40 -10.35
CA SER A 111 -9.37 11.73 -10.15
C SER A 111 -8.33 12.80 -9.79
N GLU A 112 -8.64 14.08 -10.06
CA GLU A 112 -7.81 15.23 -9.67
C GLU A 112 -7.38 15.19 -8.20
N GLN A 113 -8.31 14.83 -7.30
CA GLN A 113 -8.03 14.70 -5.86
C GLN A 113 -6.96 13.65 -5.55
N LEU A 114 -6.93 12.55 -6.31
CA LEU A 114 -5.89 11.52 -6.17
C LEU A 114 -4.54 12.05 -6.67
N ALA A 115 -4.52 12.80 -7.77
CA ALA A 115 -3.29 13.42 -8.26
C ALA A 115 -2.72 14.42 -7.23
N THR A 116 -3.55 15.27 -6.62
CA THR A 116 -3.12 16.20 -5.58
C THR A 116 -2.63 15.47 -4.32
N PHE A 117 -3.31 14.40 -3.90
CA PHE A 117 -2.84 13.54 -2.81
C PHE A 117 -1.45 12.93 -3.10
N HIS A 118 -1.25 12.40 -4.31
CA HIS A 118 0.04 11.84 -4.72
C HIS A 118 1.14 12.91 -4.74
N GLN A 119 0.82 14.13 -5.16
CA GLN A 119 1.75 15.26 -5.12
C GLN A 119 2.12 15.64 -3.68
N LEU A 120 1.15 15.69 -2.76
CA LEU A 120 1.39 15.94 -1.34
C LEU A 120 2.36 14.90 -0.74
N VAL A 121 2.11 13.61 -1.00
CA VAL A 121 2.95 12.52 -0.49
C VAL A 121 4.37 12.61 -1.06
N ARG A 122 4.52 12.78 -2.38
CA ARG A 122 5.83 12.88 -3.05
C ARG A 122 6.61 14.13 -2.66
N GLY A 123 5.91 15.24 -2.40
CA GLY A 123 6.53 16.50 -1.97
C GLY A 123 6.96 16.52 -0.50
N THR A 124 6.54 15.52 0.29
CA THR A 124 6.76 15.51 1.74
C THR A 124 7.61 14.32 2.16
N PRO A 125 8.90 14.51 2.52
CA PRO A 125 9.80 13.41 2.89
C PRO A 125 9.28 12.52 4.03
N ALA A 126 8.65 13.10 5.05
CA ALA A 126 8.09 12.37 6.17
C ALA A 126 6.97 11.40 5.74
N LEU A 127 6.11 11.81 4.79
CA LEU A 127 5.05 10.97 4.25
C LEU A 127 5.60 9.86 3.36
N THR A 128 6.58 10.18 2.51
CA THR A 128 7.21 9.17 1.64
C THR A 128 7.91 8.08 2.46
N GLU A 129 8.68 8.43 3.50
CA GLU A 129 9.34 7.42 4.36
C GLU A 129 8.32 6.62 5.18
N TYR A 130 7.29 7.27 5.70
CA TYR A 130 6.22 6.56 6.40
C TYR A 130 5.48 5.59 5.47
N HIS A 131 5.17 6.02 4.23
CA HIS A 131 4.54 5.18 3.22
C HIS A 131 5.40 3.97 2.88
N ARG A 132 6.69 4.17 2.61
CA ARG A 132 7.64 3.09 2.33
C ARG A 132 7.69 2.08 3.48
N ARG A 133 7.76 2.55 4.73
CA ARG A 133 7.75 1.68 5.91
C ARG A 133 6.42 0.92 6.09
N MET A 134 5.29 1.53 5.72
CA MET A 134 3.98 0.86 5.69
C MET A 134 3.99 -0.25 4.64
N TRP A 135 4.33 0.10 3.40
CA TRP A 135 4.40 -0.81 2.27
C TRP A 135 5.29 -2.03 2.52
N MET A 136 6.46 -1.84 3.12
CA MET A 136 7.40 -2.92 3.40
C MET A 136 6.94 -3.88 4.50
N ARG A 137 5.89 -3.56 5.28
CA ARG A 137 5.32 -4.52 6.24
C ARG A 137 4.68 -5.73 5.57
N HIS A 138 4.20 -5.58 4.33
CA HIS A 138 3.62 -6.69 3.57
C HIS A 138 4.66 -7.76 3.16
N GLN A 139 5.96 -7.47 3.31
CA GLN A 139 7.02 -8.40 2.92
C GLN A 139 6.83 -9.80 3.53
N HIS A 140 6.45 -9.89 4.81
CA HIS A 140 6.28 -11.19 5.46
C HIS A 140 5.10 -11.98 4.88
N ALA A 141 3.95 -11.32 4.68
CA ALA A 141 2.76 -11.96 4.11
C ALA A 141 3.00 -12.43 2.67
N VAL A 142 3.66 -11.60 1.85
CA VAL A 142 4.02 -11.96 0.47
C VAL A 142 5.03 -13.10 0.45
N ALA A 143 6.08 -13.06 1.29
CA ALA A 143 7.07 -14.14 1.37
C ALA A 143 6.42 -15.48 1.77
N ALA A 144 5.49 -15.46 2.72
CA ALA A 144 4.76 -16.65 3.14
C ALA A 144 3.90 -17.23 1.99
N ALA A 145 3.20 -16.37 1.24
CA ALA A 145 2.44 -16.80 0.06
C ALA A 145 3.33 -17.40 -1.04
N ILE A 146 4.52 -16.83 -1.26
CA ILE A 146 5.50 -17.37 -2.20
C ILE A 146 5.96 -18.76 -1.75
N ALA A 147 6.36 -18.90 -0.49
CA ALA A 147 6.82 -20.18 0.06
C ALA A 147 5.75 -21.26 -0.03
N GLU A 148 4.50 -20.93 0.33
CA GLU A 148 3.35 -21.82 0.22
C GLU A 148 3.15 -22.33 -1.22
N THR A 149 3.10 -21.42 -2.20
CA THR A 149 2.86 -21.82 -3.60
C THR A 149 4.06 -22.50 -4.26
N ALA A 150 5.26 -22.38 -3.69
CA ALA A 150 6.47 -23.05 -4.14
C ALA A 150 6.72 -24.39 -3.43
N GLY A 151 5.95 -24.73 -2.39
CA GLY A 151 6.22 -25.88 -1.53
C GLY A 151 7.52 -25.76 -0.73
N ALA A 152 7.95 -24.53 -0.44
CA ALA A 152 9.17 -24.22 0.31
C ALA A 152 8.89 -24.02 1.81
N PRO A 153 9.90 -24.11 2.68
CA PRO A 153 9.78 -23.74 4.08
C PRO A 153 9.33 -22.28 4.26
N ALA A 154 8.53 -22.00 5.30
CA ALA A 154 8.00 -20.67 5.56
C ALA A 154 9.08 -19.60 5.83
N ASP A 155 10.27 -20.04 6.26
CA ASP A 155 11.45 -19.22 6.54
C ASP A 155 12.50 -19.26 5.42
N ASP A 156 12.15 -19.75 4.22
CA ASP A 156 13.08 -19.79 3.09
C ASP A 156 13.58 -18.37 2.74
N PRO A 157 14.89 -18.09 2.87
CA PRO A 157 15.43 -16.75 2.65
C PRO A 157 15.27 -16.27 1.21
N ARG A 158 15.09 -17.18 0.24
CA ARG A 158 14.87 -16.83 -1.17
C ARG A 158 13.47 -16.24 -1.37
N CYS A 159 12.47 -16.77 -0.67
CA CYS A 159 11.11 -16.23 -0.71
C CYS A 159 11.06 -14.84 -0.06
N ALA A 160 11.75 -14.66 1.07
CA ALA A 160 11.88 -13.38 1.75
C ALA A 160 12.61 -12.34 0.88
N ALA A 161 13.71 -12.73 0.23
CA ALA A 161 14.46 -11.85 -0.67
C ALA A 161 13.62 -11.44 -1.88
N LEU A 162 12.95 -12.40 -2.55
CA LEU A 162 12.10 -12.10 -3.70
C LEU A 162 10.96 -11.14 -3.34
N ALA A 163 10.27 -11.37 -2.22
CA ALA A 163 9.23 -10.47 -1.73
C ALA A 163 9.80 -9.06 -1.47
N HIS A 164 10.96 -8.96 -0.79
CA HIS A 164 11.61 -7.68 -0.51
C HIS A 164 11.93 -6.91 -1.79
N PHE A 165 12.61 -7.54 -2.75
CA PHE A 165 12.97 -6.89 -4.02
C PHE A 165 11.73 -6.48 -4.83
N ALA A 166 10.71 -7.32 -4.89
CA ALA A 166 9.49 -7.00 -5.63
C ALA A 166 8.75 -5.79 -5.03
N LEU A 167 8.70 -5.69 -3.69
CA LEU A 167 8.07 -4.56 -3.01
C LEU A 167 8.91 -3.28 -3.16
N GLU A 168 10.23 -3.35 -3.02
CA GLU A 168 11.12 -2.19 -3.15
C GLU A 168 11.16 -1.65 -4.59
N ALA A 169 10.94 -2.51 -5.60
CA ALA A 169 10.84 -2.10 -6.99
C ALA A 169 9.73 -1.06 -7.22
N ARG A 170 8.62 -1.14 -6.47
CA ARG A 170 7.56 -0.10 -6.48
C ARG A 170 8.09 1.23 -5.96
N THR A 171 8.79 1.23 -4.84
CA THR A 171 9.33 2.46 -4.24
C THR A 171 10.33 3.13 -5.16
N LEU A 172 11.20 2.35 -5.80
CA LEU A 172 12.11 2.85 -6.83
C LEU A 172 11.34 3.50 -7.98
N ALA A 173 10.31 2.82 -8.49
CA ALA A 173 9.48 3.34 -9.57
C ALA A 173 8.75 4.65 -9.20
N GLU A 174 8.19 4.76 -8.00
CA GLU A 174 7.46 5.96 -7.55
C GLU A 174 8.34 7.21 -7.45
N SER A 175 9.64 7.02 -7.22
CA SER A 175 10.65 8.10 -7.17
C SER A 175 11.27 8.44 -8.54
N SER A 176 10.97 7.65 -9.58
CA SER A 176 11.59 7.77 -10.89
C SER A 176 10.80 8.69 -11.82
N PRO A 177 11.46 9.42 -12.75
CA PRO A 177 10.78 10.15 -13.82
C PRO A 177 10.01 9.23 -14.78
N ASP A 178 10.42 7.96 -14.90
CA ASP A 178 9.70 6.93 -15.64
C ASP A 178 9.41 5.72 -14.74
N PRO A 179 8.29 5.75 -13.98
CA PRO A 179 7.93 4.67 -13.07
C PRO A 179 7.72 3.33 -13.77
N ARG A 180 7.15 3.33 -14.98
CA ARG A 180 6.83 2.11 -15.72
C ARG A 180 8.11 1.38 -16.10
N ASP A 181 9.03 2.10 -16.73
CA ASP A 181 10.26 1.50 -17.23
C ASP A 181 11.19 1.10 -16.09
N THR A 182 11.19 1.88 -15.01
CA THR A 182 11.93 1.54 -13.78
C THR A 182 11.43 0.23 -13.16
N LEU A 183 10.10 0.08 -13.01
CA LEU A 183 9.51 -1.15 -12.47
C LEU A 183 9.81 -2.33 -13.39
N ASN A 184 9.67 -2.15 -14.70
CA ASN A 184 9.99 -3.17 -15.70
C ASN A 184 11.44 -3.65 -15.60
N ALA A 185 12.40 -2.73 -15.54
CA ALA A 185 13.82 -3.05 -15.43
C ALA A 185 14.15 -3.80 -14.12
N ALA A 186 13.53 -3.42 -13.01
CA ALA A 186 13.70 -4.10 -11.73
C ALA A 186 13.20 -5.56 -11.77
N PHE A 187 12.04 -5.81 -12.40
CA PHE A 187 11.53 -7.17 -12.58
C PHE A 187 12.30 -7.97 -13.63
N ASP A 188 12.81 -7.33 -14.67
CA ASP A 188 13.70 -7.97 -15.64
C ASP A 188 14.97 -8.50 -14.95
N LEU A 189 15.52 -7.73 -14.02
CA LEU A 189 16.63 -8.15 -13.17
C LEU A 189 16.27 -9.37 -12.29
N LEU A 190 15.06 -9.38 -11.70
CA LEU A 190 14.58 -10.51 -10.90
C LEU A 190 14.39 -11.79 -11.72
N GLU A 191 13.93 -11.67 -12.96
CA GLU A 191 13.67 -12.83 -13.82
C GLU A 191 14.93 -13.36 -14.51
N ARG A 192 15.82 -12.47 -14.94
CA ARG A 192 16.95 -12.82 -15.82
C ARG A 192 18.32 -12.73 -15.16
N GLY A 193 18.41 -12.13 -13.99
CA GLY A 193 19.67 -11.88 -13.29
C GLY A 193 20.49 -10.74 -13.89
N TRP A 194 21.51 -10.31 -13.15
CA TRP A 194 22.27 -9.08 -13.42
C TRP A 194 23.07 -9.11 -14.73
N ASP A 195 23.68 -10.25 -15.05
CA ASP A 195 24.56 -10.37 -16.22
C ASP A 195 23.81 -10.31 -17.55
N VAL A 196 22.49 -10.54 -17.55
CA VAL A 196 21.64 -10.51 -18.74
C VAL A 196 21.06 -9.11 -19.00
N VAL A 197 21.02 -8.24 -17.99
CA VAL A 197 20.31 -6.94 -18.03
C VAL A 197 21.26 -5.74 -18.20
N ARG A 198 22.59 -5.95 -18.18
CA ARG A 198 23.57 -4.87 -18.41
C ARG A 198 23.42 -4.29 -19.83
N PRO A 199 23.28 -2.95 -20.00
CA PRO A 199 23.53 -2.33 -21.28
C PRO A 199 25.01 -2.53 -21.64
N GLY A 200 25.27 -3.05 -22.84
CA GLY A 200 26.62 -3.24 -23.40
C GLY A 200 27.29 -1.92 -23.75
#